data_AF-A0A528TH08-F1
#
_entry.id   AF-A0A528TH08-F1
#
_cell.length_a   1.000
_cell.length_b   1.000
_cell.length_c   1.000
_cell.angle_alpha   90.00
_cell.angle_beta   90.00
_cell.angle_gamma   90.00
#
_symmetry.space_group_name_H-M   'P 1'
#
loop_
_entity.id
_entity.type
_entity.pdbx_description
1 polymer ?
#
loop_
_entity_poly.entity_id
_entity_poly.type
_entity_poly.pdbx_seq_one_letter_code
_entity_poly.pdbx_strand_id
1 'polypeptide(L)' 'SRTIRLARKLEAGTVWVNRYSRSRDHILPTGGYKRSGIGKDLGREAYLANRRTKSVLISL' A
#
# COMPACT_ATOMS: atom_id res chain seq x y z
N SER A 1 -2.87 -24.01 -3.74
CA SER A 1 -2.10 -23.80 -2.50
C SER A 1 -2.97 -23.14 -1.43
N ARG A 2 -2.94 -23.66 -0.18
CA ARG A 2 -3.72 -23.16 0.97
C ARG A 2 -3.37 -21.70 1.31
N THR A 3 -2.09 -21.36 1.25
CA THR A 3 -1.54 -20.03 1.58
C THR A 3 -2.15 -18.93 0.72
N ILE A 4 -2.13 -19.08 -0.60
CA ILE A 4 -2.65 -18.07 -1.53
C ILE A 4 -4.15 -17.84 -1.33
N ARG A 5 -4.90 -18.92 -1.07
CA ARG A 5 -6.35 -18.83 -0.82
C ARG A 5 -6.65 -18.07 0.48
N LEU A 6 -5.88 -18.31 1.54
CA LEU A 6 -6.06 -17.60 2.81
C LEU A 6 -5.64 -16.13 2.69
N ALA A 7 -4.49 -15.84 2.06
CA ALA A 7 -4.00 -14.48 1.86
C ALA A 7 -5.01 -13.58 1.14
N ARG A 8 -5.74 -14.10 0.15
CA ARG A 8 -6.80 -13.37 -0.56
C ARG A 8 -8.07 -13.15 0.26
N LYS A 9 -8.36 -14.01 1.24
CA LYS A 9 -9.57 -13.94 2.07
C LYS A 9 -9.38 -13.01 3.28
N LEU A 10 -8.15 -12.71 3.66
CA LEU A 10 -7.86 -11.85 4.79
C LEU A 10 -8.11 -10.38 4.44
N GLU A 11 -8.91 -9.75 5.28
CA GLU A 11 -9.18 -8.31 5.24
C GLU A 11 -8.06 -7.54 5.97
N ALA A 12 -6.86 -7.56 5.38
CA ALA A 12 -5.65 -6.97 5.94
C ALA A 12 -4.88 -6.19 4.86
N GLY A 13 -4.24 -5.09 5.27
CA GLY A 13 -3.47 -4.27 4.34
C GLY A 13 -2.07 -4.80 4.01
N THR A 14 -1.53 -5.71 4.84
CA THR A 14 -0.28 -6.46 4.63
C THR A 14 -0.43 -7.85 5.26
N VAL A 15 0.02 -8.90 4.56
CA VAL A 15 0.00 -10.29 5.04
C VAL A 15 1.41 -10.86 4.98
N TRP A 16 1.88 -11.45 6.08
CA TRP A 16 3.13 -12.20 6.14
C TRP A 16 2.84 -13.70 6.25
N VAL A 17 3.70 -14.52 5.64
CA VAL A 17 3.60 -15.99 5.68
C VAL A 17 4.92 -16.53 6.22
N ASN A 18 4.88 -17.28 7.31
CA ASN A 18 6.04 -17.88 7.99
C ASN A 18 7.12 -16.85 8.42
N ARG A 19 6.74 -15.58 8.58
CA ARG A 19 7.60 -14.49 9.08
C ARG A 19 6.75 -13.37 9.67
N TYR A 20 7.37 -12.47 10.41
CA TYR A 20 6.77 -11.25 10.95
C TYR A 20 7.87 -10.17 11.09
N SER A 21 7.48 -8.90 11.23
CA SER A 21 8.31 -7.68 11.25
C SER A 21 8.36 -6.90 9.92
N ARG A 22 8.80 -5.63 10.02
CA ARG A 22 8.98 -4.73 8.88
C ARG A 22 10.04 -5.29 7.93
N SER A 23 9.74 -5.29 6.63
CA SER A 23 10.79 -5.52 5.63
C SER A 23 11.76 -4.34 5.64
N ARG A 24 13.04 -4.60 5.36
CA ARG A 24 14.01 -3.54 5.06
C ARG A 24 13.77 -2.90 3.68
N ASP A 25 12.92 -3.54 2.89
CA ASP A 25 12.54 -3.08 1.55
C ASP A 25 11.44 -2.02 1.64
N HIS A 26 11.84 -0.75 1.58
CA HIS A 26 10.93 0.39 1.57
C HIS A 26 10.11 0.53 0.26
N ILE A 27 10.27 -0.41 -0.67
CA ILE A 27 9.48 -0.47 -1.89
C ILE A 27 8.09 -1.10 -1.68
N LEU A 28 7.92 -1.85 -0.59
CA LEU A 28 6.67 -2.56 -0.30
C LEU A 28 5.68 -1.59 0.38
N PRO A 29 4.55 -1.26 -0.25
CA PRO A 29 3.56 -0.40 0.37
C PRO A 29 2.94 -1.08 1.59
N THR A 30 2.81 -0.34 2.68
CA THR A 30 2.21 -0.81 3.92
C THR A 30 1.05 0.09 4.33
N GLY A 31 -0.01 -0.49 4.88
CA GLY A 31 -1.12 0.30 5.41
C GLY A 31 -2.20 -0.58 6.02
N GLY A 32 -3.22 0.05 6.58
CA GLY A 32 -4.33 -0.62 7.24
C GLY A 32 -5.40 -1.15 6.28
N TYR A 33 -6.38 -1.84 6.86
CA TYR A 33 -7.67 -2.17 6.23
C TYR A 33 -8.79 -1.82 7.24
N LYS A 34 -9.98 -1.44 6.76
CA LYS A 34 -11.09 -0.92 7.59
C LYS A 34 -10.64 0.27 8.47
N ARG A 35 -10.79 0.15 9.79
CA ARG A 35 -10.53 1.22 10.76
C ARG A 35 -9.05 1.36 11.14
N SER A 36 -8.17 0.59 10.53
CA SER A 36 -6.72 0.62 10.85
C SER A 36 -5.96 1.78 10.21
N GLY A 37 -6.58 2.59 9.35
CA GLY A 37 -5.97 3.77 8.75
C GLY A 37 -6.41 4.01 7.30
N ILE A 38 -5.98 5.15 6.74
CA ILE A 38 -6.29 5.59 5.38
C ILE A 38 -4.97 5.74 4.60
N GLY A 39 -4.95 5.27 3.35
CA GLY A 39 -3.79 5.37 2.48
C GLY A 39 -2.75 4.27 2.70
N LYS A 40 -1.58 4.46 2.06
CA LYS A 40 -0.42 3.58 2.15
C LYS A 40 0.83 4.43 2.41
N ASP A 41 1.68 3.92 3.28
CA ASP A 41 3.05 4.38 3.46
C ASP A 41 3.99 3.52 2.60
N LEU A 42 5.19 4.05 2.33
CA LEU A 42 6.22 3.41 1.52
C LEU A 42 5.79 3.10 0.07
N GLY A 43 6.72 2.58 -0.72
CA GLY A 43 6.47 2.21 -2.10
C GLY A 43 6.01 3.37 -3.00
N ARG A 44 5.41 3.01 -4.13
CA ARG A 44 4.95 3.97 -5.15
C ARG A 44 3.71 4.70 -4.69
N GLU A 45 2.87 4.03 -3.92
CA GLU A 45 1.59 4.51 -3.42
C GLU A 45 1.80 5.70 -2.50
N ALA A 46 2.75 5.63 -1.57
CA ALA A 46 3.07 6.78 -0.71
C ALA A 46 3.68 7.94 -1.49
N TYR A 47 4.55 7.66 -2.48
CA TYR A 47 5.09 8.70 -3.35
C TYR A 47 3.97 9.48 -4.06
N LEU A 48 3.00 8.76 -4.65
CA LEU A 48 1.87 9.38 -5.32
C LEU A 48 0.95 10.13 -4.34
N ALA A 49 0.73 9.58 -3.15
CA ALA A 49 -0.08 10.24 -2.11
C ALA A 49 0.53 11.58 -1.65
N ASN A 50 1.85 11.74 -1.74
CA ASN A 50 2.56 12.97 -1.41
C ASN A 50 2.73 13.93 -2.60
N ARG A 51 2.19 13.60 -3.78
CA ARG A 51 2.17 14.50 -4.94
C ARG A 51 0.82 15.22 -5.05
N ARG A 52 0.85 16.42 -5.62
CA ARG A 52 -0.35 17.17 -6.02
C ARG A 52 -0.36 17.30 -7.53
N THR A 53 -1.42 16.83 -8.16
CA THR A 53 -1.63 17.02 -9.60
C THR A 53 -2.23 18.39 -9.86
N LYS A 54 -1.69 19.10 -10.85
CA LYS A 54 -2.21 20.40 -11.31
C LYS A 54 -2.30 20.39 -12.83
N SER A 55 -3.48 20.74 -13.35
CA SER A 55 -3.68 20.98 -14.78
C SER A 55 -3.50 22.47 -15.09
N VAL A 56 -2.87 22.77 -16.22
CA VAL A 56 -2.69 24.15 -16.73
C VAL A 56 -3.11 24.15 -18.19
N LEU A 57 -4.02 25.05 -18.55
CA LEU A 57 -4.50 25.25 -19.91
C LEU A 57 -4.09 26.64 -20.36
N ILE A 58 -3.50 26.74 -21.54
CA ILE A 58 -2.99 27.99 -22.11
C ILE A 58 -3.56 28.12 -23.52
N SER A 59 -4.24 29.22 -23.80
CA SER A 59 -4.52 29.67 -25.17
C SER A 59 -3.38 30.58 -25.61
N LEU A 60 -2.83 30.32 -26.81
CA LEU A 60 -1.89 31.22 -27.47
C LEU A 60 -2.64 32.28 -28.27
#